data_AF-A0A7X7SVJ0-F1
#
_entry.id   AF-A0A7X7SVJ0-F1
#
_cell.length_a   1.000
_cell.length_b   1.000
_cell.length_c   1.000
_cell.angle_alpha   90.00
_cell.angle_beta   90.00
_cell.angle_gamma   90.00
#
_symmetry.space_group_name_H-M   'P 1'
#
loop_
_entity.id
_entity.type
_entity.pdbx_description
1 polymer ?
#
loop_
_entity_poly.entity_id
_entity_poly.type
_entity_poly.pdbx_seq_one_letter_code
_entity_poly.pdbx_strand_id
1 'polypeptide(L)' 'MITFNIMLKSINDVKDFVNIVNRYDFDVDLTSGRYIVDAKSIMGIFSLDLSKPIKVEAHTED' A
#
# COMPACT_ATOMS: atom_id res chain seq x y z
N MET A 1 5.81 -14.08 -3.29
CA MET A 1 4.59 -13.22 -3.25
C MET A 1 3.96 -13.32 -1.88
N ILE A 2 3.86 -12.20 -1.18
CA ILE A 2 3.40 -12.15 0.21
C ILE A 2 2.19 -11.22 0.30
N THR A 3 1.17 -11.63 1.05
CA THR A 3 -0.07 -10.87 1.23
C THR A 3 -0.40 -10.71 2.70
N PHE A 4 -0.75 -9.49 3.12
CA PHE A 4 -1.18 -9.18 4.48
C PHE A 4 -2.05 -7.93 4.52
N ASN A 5 -2.72 -7.66 5.65
CA ASN A 5 -3.57 -6.48 5.82
C ASN A 5 -2.90 -5.45 6.74
N ILE A 6 -3.04 -4.17 6.40
CA ILE A 6 -2.55 -3.04 7.21
C ILE A 6 -3.65 -2.01 7.48
N MET A 7 -3.38 -1.10 8.41
CA MET A 7 -4.16 0.13 8.64
C MET A 7 -3.25 1.33 8.48
N LEU A 8 -3.64 2.30 7.65
CA LEU A 8 -2.97 3.60 7.51
C LEU A 8 -3.88 4.66 8.14
N LYS A 9 -3.62 5.02 9.40
CA LYS A 9 -4.53 5.84 10.21
C LYS A 9 -4.26 7.33 10.10
N SER A 10 -3.07 7.71 9.63
CA SER A 10 -2.66 9.10 9.51
C SER A 10 -1.98 9.40 8.18
N ILE A 11 -1.92 10.68 7.84
CA ILE A 11 -1.15 11.16 6.67
C ILE A 11 0.34 10.79 6.79
N ASN A 12 0.88 10.77 8.02
CA ASN A 12 2.27 10.38 8.25
C ASN A 12 2.46 8.89 7.98
N ASP A 13 1.52 8.03 8.39
CA ASP A 13 1.57 6.59 8.11
C ASP A 13 1.65 6.34 6.60
N VAL A 14 0.86 7.07 5.80
CA VAL A 14 0.87 6.98 4.34
C VAL A 14 2.23 7.41 3.78
N LYS A 15 2.77 8.54 4.24
CA LYS A 15 4.09 9.04 3.79
C LYS A 15 5.20 8.06 4.13
N ASP A 16 5.21 7.55 5.37
CA ASP A 16 6.22 6.62 5.85
C ASP A 16 6.13 5.28 5.10
N PHE A 17 4.92 4.77 4.89
CA PHE A 17 4.68 3.57 4.08
C PHE A 17 5.23 3.74 2.67
N VAL A 18 4.83 4.79 1.94
CA VAL A 18 5.31 5.07 0.58
C VAL A 18 6.85 5.21 0.55
N ASN A 19 7.44 5.89 1.53
CA ASN A 19 8.89 6.04 1.65
C ASN A 19 9.62 4.72 1.91
N ILE A 20 8.98 3.75 2.57
CA ILE A 20 9.54 2.41 2.78
C ILE A 20 9.42 1.61 1.48
N VAL A 21 8.23 1.58 0.86
CA VAL A 21 7.97 0.76 -0.33
C VAL A 21 8.81 1.20 -1.52
N ASN A 22 9.06 2.51 -1.68
CA ASN A 22 9.93 3.06 -2.73
C ASN A 22 11.40 2.65 -2.63
N ARG A 23 11.85 2.05 -1.51
CA ARG A 23 13.24 1.58 -1.35
C ARG A 23 13.47 0.20 -1.95
N TYR A 24 12.41 -0.48 -2.37
CA TYR A 24 12.47 -1.84 -2.89
C TYR A 24 12.12 -1.87 -4.37
N ASP A 25 12.85 -2.70 -5.12
CA ASP A 25 12.71 -2.81 -6.58
C ASP A 25 11.54 -3.69 -7.02
N PHE A 26 10.88 -4.38 -6.08
CA PHE A 26 9.66 -5.14 -6.37
C PHE A 26 8.41 -4.25 -6.34
N ASP A 27 7.36 -4.74 -7.00
CA ASP A 27 6.07 -4.09 -7.03
C ASP A 27 5.25 -4.43 -5.79
N VAL A 28 4.49 -3.44 -5.32
CA VAL A 28 3.56 -3.61 -4.20
C VAL A 28 2.23 -2.97 -4.56
N ASP A 29 1.17 -3.74 -4.46
CA ASP A 29 -0.19 -3.28 -4.70
C ASP A 29 -0.94 -3.10 -3.38
N LEU A 30 -1.78 -2.06 -3.33
CA LEU A 30 -2.77 -1.86 -2.29
C LEU A 30 -4.17 -2.05 -2.84
N THR A 31 -4.93 -2.96 -2.23
CA THR A 31 -6.32 -3.23 -2.58
C THR A 31 -7.26 -2.81 -1.45
N SER A 32 -8.23 -1.95 -1.77
CA SER A 32 -9.35 -1.60 -0.88
C SER A 32 -10.67 -1.62 -1.65
N GLY A 33 -11.54 -2.57 -1.30
CA GLY A 33 -12.79 -2.80 -2.02
C GLY A 33 -12.55 -3.20 -3.49
N ARG A 34 -12.93 -2.33 -4.42
CA ARG A 34 -12.77 -2.53 -5.87
C ARG A 34 -11.55 -1.82 -6.47
N TYR A 35 -10.82 -1.06 -5.66
CA TYR A 35 -9.70 -0.25 -6.09
C TYR A 35 -8.40 -0.98 -5.80
N ILE A 36 -7.53 -1.00 -6.80
CA ILE A 36 -6.15 -1.49 -6.73
C ILE A 36 -5.27 -0.33 -7.16
N VAL A 37 -4.28 0.02 -6.35
CA VAL A 37 -3.36 1.14 -6.61
C VAL A 37 -1.93 0.73 -6.31
N ASP A 38 -1.00 1.36 -7.02
CA ASP A 38 0.44 1.24 -6.76
C ASP A 38 0.79 1.83 -5.39
N ALA A 39 1.38 1.01 -4.52
CA ALA A 39 1.81 1.39 -3.18
C ALA A 39 2.95 2.42 -3.16
N LYS A 40 3.65 2.62 -4.29
CA LYS A 40 4.68 3.66 -4.46
C LYS A 40 4.06 5.02 -4.79
N SER A 41 2.78 5.08 -5.17
CA SER A 41 2.06 6.32 -5.50
C SER A 41 1.26 6.86 -4.32
N ILE A 42 1.80 7.88 -3.65
CA ILE A 42 1.10 8.56 -2.54
C ILE A 42 -0.30 9.07 -2.93
N MET A 43 -0.48 9.55 -4.16
CA MET A 43 -1.78 10.01 -4.67
C MET A 43 -2.77 8.84 -4.84
N GLY A 44 -2.28 7.67 -5.28
CA GLY A 44 -3.08 6.46 -5.39
C GLY A 44 -3.61 6.02 -4.01
N ILE A 45 -2.77 6.01 -2.99
CA ILE A 45 -3.18 5.64 -1.62
C ILE A 45 -4.26 6.57 -1.09
N PHE A 46 -4.15 7.88 -1.32
CA PHE A 46 -5.19 8.84 -0.88
C PHE A 46 -6.54 8.68 -1.60
N SER A 47 -6.59 7.96 -2.72
CA SER A 47 -7.86 7.62 -3.38
C SER A 47 -8.59 6.44 -2.73
N LEU A 48 -7.93 5.68 -1.84
CA LEU A 48 -8.51 4.53 -1.15
C LEU A 48 -9.33 4.95 0.08
N ASP A 49 -10.31 4.11 0.44
CA ASP A 49 -10.96 4.17 1.74
C ASP A 49 -10.00 3.63 2.83
N LEU A 50 -9.33 4.55 3.54
CA LEU A 50 -8.38 4.24 4.63
C LEU A 50 -9.05 3.90 5.97
N SER A 51 -10.39 3.97 6.05
CA SER A 51 -11.13 3.62 7.28
C SER A 51 -11.21 2.11 7.53
N LYS A 52 -10.86 1.31 6.52
CA LYS A 52 -10.88 -0.16 6.55
C LYS A 52 -9.48 -0.73 6.35
N PRO A 53 -9.24 -1.99 6.77
CA PRO A 53 -8.01 -2.69 6.45
C PRO A 53 -7.76 -2.72 4.95
N ILE A 54 -6.51 -2.42 4.57
CA ILE A 54 -6.05 -2.41 3.19
C ILE A 54 -5.22 -3.66 2.98
N LYS A 55 -5.52 -4.42 1.93
CA LYS A 55 -4.75 -5.59 1.54
C LYS A 55 -3.50 -5.13 0.81
N VAL A 56 -2.34 -5.57 1.27
CA VAL A 56 -1.03 -5.35 0.67
C VAL A 56 -0.63 -6.62 -0.07
N GLU A 57 -0.16 -6.49 -1.29
CA GLU A 57 0.38 -7.58 -2.10
C GLU A 57 1.78 -7.20 -2.56
N ALA A 58 2.80 -7.86 -2.00
CA ALA A 58 4.19 -7.64 -2.37
C ALA A 58 4.67 -8.74 -3.34
N HIS A 59 5.06 -8.32 -4.54
CA HIS A 59 5.49 -9.18 -5.65
C HIS A 59 6.99 -9.47 -5.58
N THR A 60 7.42 -10.09 -4.49
CA THR A 60 8.81 -10.54 -4.28
C THR A 60 8.95 -12.05 -4.56
N GLU A 61 10.18 -12.49 -4.87
CA GLU A 61 10.55 -13.89 -5.15
C GLU A 61 10.66 -14.77 -3.88
N ASP A 62 10.55 -14.18 -2.70
CA ASP A 62 10.50 -14.85 -1.39
C ASP A 62 9.06 -15.05 -0.85
#